data_AF-A0A1X2DUY3-F1
#
_entry.id   AF-A0A1X2DUY3-F1
#
_cell.length_a   1.000
_cell.length_b   1.000
_cell.length_c   1.000
_cell.angle_alpha   90.00
_cell.angle_beta   90.00
_cell.angle_gamma   90.00
#
_symmetry.space_group_name_H-M   'P 1'
#
loop_
_entity.id
_entity.type
_entity.pdbx_description
1 polymer ?
#
loop_
_entity_poly.entity_id
_entity_poly.type
_entity_poly.pdbx_seq_one_letter_code
_entity_poly.pdbx_strand_id
1 'polypeptide(L)'
;MIVTGAFLAEAAQVVDNKLNVTGGVLSRFVVGPDRFASFLLVVLTQSDADDDDRLDVEIWPPAGQKPLRVAFEMPPEATVGEIGFAFFPVSVAMPVDGRWVIVVAGGPGVISLPLIVTS
;
A
#
# COMPACT_ATOMS: atom_id res chain seq x y z
N MET A 1 14.76 -6.60 -4.12
CA MET A 1 14.35 -5.18 -4.38
C MET A 1 14.14 -4.38 -3.08
N ILE A 2 14.19 -3.03 -3.11
CA ILE A 2 13.95 -2.16 -1.93
C ILE A 2 12.68 -1.32 -2.15
N VAL A 3 11.80 -1.26 -1.15
CA VAL A 3 10.72 -0.25 -1.11
C VAL A 3 11.28 1.10 -0.65
N THR A 4 11.18 2.11 -1.52
CA THR A 4 11.69 3.47 -1.26
C THR A 4 10.59 4.47 -0.97
N GLY A 5 9.36 4.20 -1.43
CA GLY A 5 8.19 5.05 -1.24
C GLY A 5 6.90 4.25 -1.24
N ALA A 6 5.86 4.74 -0.55
CA ALA A 6 4.52 4.20 -0.65
C ALA A 6 3.48 5.27 -0.32
N PHE A 7 2.30 5.17 -0.91
CA PHE A 7 1.15 6.00 -0.57
C PHE A 7 -0.15 5.32 -1.00
N LEU A 8 -1.27 5.76 -0.41
CA LEU A 8 -2.61 5.30 -0.78
C LEU A 8 -3.21 6.21 -1.85
N ALA A 9 -4.01 5.65 -2.75
CA ALA A 9 -4.67 6.39 -3.82
C ALA A 9 -6.07 5.83 -4.13
N GLU A 10 -6.92 6.65 -4.74
CA GLU A 10 -8.22 6.21 -5.25
C GLU A 10 -8.08 5.39 -6.54
N ALA A 11 -7.18 5.80 -7.45
CA ALA A 11 -6.91 5.10 -8.69
C ALA A 11 -5.48 5.31 -9.18
N ALA A 12 -4.97 4.33 -9.92
CA ALA A 12 -3.66 4.35 -10.55
C ALA A 12 -3.70 3.53 -11.84
N GLN A 13 -2.92 3.94 -12.82
CA GLN A 13 -2.78 3.25 -14.10
C GLN A 13 -1.38 3.49 -14.69
N VAL A 14 -0.98 2.60 -15.60
CA VAL A 14 0.23 2.76 -16.40
C VAL A 14 -0.16 3.36 -17.76
N VAL A 15 0.41 4.51 -18.10
CA VAL A 15 0.28 5.12 -19.43
C VAL A 15 1.68 5.44 -19.93
N ASP A 16 2.04 4.93 -21.11
CA ASP A 16 3.37 5.10 -21.71
C ASP A 16 4.52 4.76 -20.75
N ASN A 17 4.35 3.65 -20.02
CA ASN A 17 5.29 3.16 -19.01
C ASN A 17 5.51 4.12 -17.82
N LYS A 18 4.56 5.01 -17.56
CA LYS A 18 4.59 5.96 -16.44
C LYS A 18 3.39 5.73 -15.52
N LEU A 19 3.64 5.93 -14.23
CA LEU A 19 2.63 5.90 -13.20
C LEU A 19 1.76 7.15 -13.27
N ASN A 20 0.47 6.97 -13.58
CA ASN A 20 -0.55 8.00 -13.45
C ASN A 20 -1.43 7.71 -12.25
N VAL A 21 -1.61 8.69 -11.36
CA VAL A 21 -2.37 8.55 -10.11
C VAL A 21 -3.48 9.58 -10.05
N THR A 22 -4.66 9.16 -9.61
CA THR A 22 -5.79 10.04 -9.27
C THR A 22 -6.18 9.83 -7.81
N GLY A 23 -6.46 10.91 -7.09
CA GLY A 23 -6.81 10.85 -5.66
C GLY A 23 -5.68 10.31 -4.78
N GLY A 24 -4.41 10.59 -5.13
CA GLY A 24 -3.24 10.13 -4.39
C GLY A 24 -3.08 10.82 -3.02
N VAL A 25 -2.26 10.22 -2.15
CA VAL A 25 -2.03 10.66 -0.76
C VAL A 25 -3.31 10.62 0.07
N LEU A 26 -4.06 9.53 -0.10
CA LEU A 26 -5.29 9.28 0.63
C LEU A 26 -4.98 9.11 2.12
N SER A 27 -5.43 10.07 2.93
CA SER A 27 -5.19 10.13 4.38
C SER A 27 -6.47 10.00 5.21
N ARG A 28 -7.63 10.01 4.56
CA ARG A 28 -8.95 9.79 5.16
C ARG A 28 -9.79 8.89 4.27
N PHE A 29 -10.62 8.04 4.88
CA PHE A 29 -11.57 7.17 4.18
C PHE A 29 -12.89 7.13 4.94
N VAL A 30 -14.00 7.37 4.23
CA VAL A 30 -15.36 7.22 4.79
C VAL A 30 -15.87 5.85 4.35
N VAL A 31 -16.10 4.94 5.30
CA VAL A 31 -16.59 3.59 5.00
C VAL A 31 -18.12 3.57 4.96
N GLY A 32 -18.67 2.68 4.14
CA GLY A 32 -20.11 2.43 4.10
C GLY A 32 -20.62 1.60 5.29
N PRO A 33 -21.92 1.26 5.30
CA PRO A 33 -22.53 0.43 6.36
C PRO A 33 -21.89 -0.96 6.52
N ASP A 34 -21.29 -1.50 5.47
CA ASP A 34 -20.56 -2.76 5.46
C ASP A 34 -19.14 -2.66 6.06
N ARG A 35 -18.68 -1.43 6.33
CA ARG A 35 -17.38 -1.12 6.93
C ARG A 35 -16.19 -1.61 6.08
N PHE A 36 -16.35 -1.75 4.77
CA PHE A 36 -15.24 -2.07 3.87
C PHE A 36 -14.60 -0.81 3.28
N ALA A 37 -13.27 -0.77 3.28
CA ALA A 37 -12.49 0.22 2.57
C ALA A 37 -11.85 -0.41 1.34
N SER A 38 -11.91 0.29 0.21
CA SER A 38 -11.27 -0.12 -1.05
C SER A 38 -10.45 1.04 -1.59
N PHE A 39 -9.15 0.84 -1.72
CA PHE A 39 -8.18 1.82 -2.21
C PHE A 39 -7.00 1.10 -2.88
N LEU A 40 -6.15 1.85 -3.56
CA LEU A 40 -4.89 1.34 -4.10
C LEU A 40 -3.74 1.67 -3.17
N LEU A 41 -2.92 0.66 -2.85
CA LEU A 41 -1.59 0.86 -2.32
C LEU A 41 -0.63 1.03 -3.49
N VAL A 42 0.00 2.20 -3.61
CA VAL A 42 1.04 2.46 -4.60
C VAL A 42 2.40 2.39 -3.91
N VAL A 43 3.35 1.67 -4.51
CA VAL A 43 4.72 1.50 -4.01
C VAL A 43 5.72 1.98 -5.05
N LEU A 44 6.78 2.62 -4.58
CA LEU A 44 7.96 3.00 -5.35
C LEU A 44 9.13 2.14 -4.88
N THR A 45 9.91 1.69 -5.84
CA THR A 45 10.92 0.65 -5.62
C THR A 45 12.23 1.04 -6.26
N GLN A 46 13.31 0.47 -5.74
CA GLN A 46 14.64 0.54 -6.33
C GLN A 46 15.18 -0.89 -6.43
N SER A 47 15.85 -1.19 -7.54
CA SER A 47 16.54 -2.46 -7.72
C SER A 47 17.56 -2.67 -6.60
N ASP A 48 17.63 -3.89 -6.08
CA ASP A 48 18.64 -4.31 -5.12
C ASP A 48 19.26 -5.62 -5.60
N ALA A 49 20.43 -5.98 -5.11
CA ALA A 49 21.11 -7.22 -5.49
C ALA A 49 20.43 -8.49 -4.92
N ASP A 50 19.49 -8.32 -3.99
CA ASP A 50 18.71 -9.40 -3.39
C ASP A 50 17.44 -9.73 -4.20
N ASP A 51 17.22 -11.03 -4.40
CA ASP A 51 16.08 -11.62 -5.14
C ASP A 51 14.77 -11.70 -4.32
N ASP A 52 14.63 -10.94 -3.23
CA ASP A 52 13.37 -10.87 -2.48
C ASP A 52 12.42 -9.83 -3.11
N ASP A 53 11.47 -10.33 -3.89
CA ASP A 53 10.44 -9.57 -4.60
C ASP A 53 9.08 -9.61 -3.86
N ARG A 54 9.08 -9.92 -2.56
CA ARG A 54 7.87 -9.93 -1.74
C ARG A 54 7.62 -8.56 -1.09
N LEU A 55 6.37 -8.13 -1.14
CA LEU A 55 5.87 -6.96 -0.43
C LEU A 55 4.99 -7.40 0.74
N ASP A 56 5.48 -7.23 1.97
CA ASP A 56 4.73 -7.52 3.19
C ASP A 56 3.95 -6.28 3.63
N VAL A 57 2.65 -6.43 3.88
CA VAL A 57 1.75 -5.36 4.31
C VAL A 57 1.05 -5.76 5.61
N GLU A 58 1.21 -4.93 6.65
CA GLU A 58 0.48 -5.05 7.90
C GLU A 58 -0.49 -3.89 8.06
N ILE A 59 -1.77 -4.18 8.28
CA ILE A 59 -2.82 -3.18 8.49
C ILE A 59 -3.21 -3.20 9.96
N TRP A 60 -2.82 -2.16 10.68
CA TRP A 60 -2.98 -2.02 12.11
C TRP A 60 -4.25 -1.24 12.46
N PRO A 61 -5.20 -1.85 13.19
CA PRO A 61 -6.37 -1.16 13.72
C PRO A 61 -6.02 -0.16 14.83
N PRO A 62 -6.92 0.80 15.12
CA PRO A 62 -6.85 1.62 16.32
C PRO A 62 -6.86 0.76 17.60
N ALA A 63 -5.69 0.67 18.24
CA ALA A 63 -5.42 0.04 19.55
C ALA A 63 -5.79 -1.45 19.76
N GLY A 64 -4.88 -2.20 20.39
CA GLY A 64 -5.16 -3.45 21.13
C GLY A 64 -5.51 -4.71 20.32
N GLN A 65 -5.71 -4.60 19.00
CA GLN A 65 -6.02 -5.73 18.12
C GLN A 65 -4.80 -6.13 17.29
N LYS A 66 -4.80 -7.36 16.78
CA LYS A 66 -3.74 -7.87 15.90
C LYS A 66 -3.83 -7.23 14.51
N PRO A 67 -2.69 -7.03 13.83
CA PRO A 67 -2.71 -6.54 12.46
C PRO A 67 -3.29 -7.60 11.51
N LEU A 68 -3.96 -7.13 10.46
CA LEU A 68 -4.17 -7.95 9.27
C LEU A 68 -2.87 -7.98 8.47
N ARG A 69 -2.42 -9.18 8.08
CA ARG A 69 -1.22 -9.37 7.27
C ARG A 69 -1.61 -9.80 5.88
N VAL A 70 -1.04 -9.13 4.88
CA VAL A 70 -1.19 -9.44 3.46
C VAL A 70 0.20 -9.42 2.86
N ALA A 71 0.50 -10.35 1.97
CA ALA A 71 1.72 -10.33 1.18
C ALA A 71 1.35 -10.24 -0.30
N PHE A 72 2.09 -9.45 -1.05
CA PHE A 72 1.98 -9.35 -2.50
C PHE A 72 3.29 -9.78 -3.15
N GLU A 73 3.19 -10.41 -4.31
CA GLU A 73 4.34 -10.60 -5.20
C GLU A 73 4.47 -9.37 -6.09
N MET A 74 5.70 -8.87 -6.20
CA MET A 74 5.97 -7.71 -7.03
C MET A 74 6.00 -8.09 -8.51
N PRO A 75 5.36 -7.31 -9.39
CA PRO A 75 5.47 -7.52 -10.82
C PRO A 75 6.94 -7.42 -11.27
N PRO A 76 7.42 -8.30 -12.17
CA PRO A 76 8.81 -8.27 -12.62
C PRO A 76 9.22 -6.90 -13.21
N GLU A 77 8.31 -6.18 -13.86
CA GLU A 77 8.63 -4.87 -14.42
C GLU A 77 8.96 -3.83 -13.34
N ALA A 78 8.49 -4.03 -12.11
CA ALA A 78 8.74 -3.15 -10.97
C ALA A 78 10.05 -3.46 -10.24
N THR A 79 10.76 -4.53 -10.60
CA THR A 79 11.99 -4.99 -9.91
C THR A 79 13.25 -4.89 -10.77
N VAL A 80 13.08 -4.77 -12.09
CA VAL A 80 14.20 -4.76 -13.06
C VAL A 80 14.84 -3.37 -13.26
N GLY A 81 14.07 -2.28 -13.13
CA GLY A 81 14.57 -0.91 -13.35
C GLY A 81 15.27 -0.30 -12.12
N GLU A 82 16.16 0.67 -12.34
CA GLU A 82 16.79 1.44 -11.25
C GLU A 82 15.74 2.13 -10.36
N ILE A 83 14.63 2.56 -10.96
CA ILE A 83 13.44 3.06 -10.26
C ILE A 83 12.23 2.34 -10.84
N GLY A 84 11.47 1.69 -9.97
CA GLY A 84 10.25 0.98 -10.32
C GLY A 84 9.05 1.48 -9.52
N PHE A 85 7.87 0.99 -9.92
CA PHE A 85 6.64 1.21 -9.17
C PHE A 85 5.67 0.06 -9.39
N ALA A 86 4.80 -0.17 -8.43
CA ALA A 86 3.64 -1.06 -8.57
C ALA A 86 2.46 -0.48 -7.80
N PHE A 87 1.26 -0.96 -8.09
CA PHE A 87 0.08 -0.65 -7.28
C PHE A 87 -0.81 -1.87 -7.11
N PHE A 88 -1.37 -2.02 -5.91
CA PHE A 88 -2.13 -3.17 -5.49
C PHE A 88 -3.50 -2.73 -4.98
N PRO A 89 -4.60 -3.36 -5.43
CA PRO A 89 -5.89 -3.13 -4.82
C PRO A 89 -5.91 -3.72 -3.40
N VAL A 90 -6.27 -2.88 -2.43
CA VAL A 90 -6.48 -3.28 -1.04
C VAL A 90 -7.96 -3.16 -0.75
N SER A 91 -8.58 -4.28 -0.40
CA SER A 91 -9.94 -4.34 0.11
C SER A 91 -9.93 -4.98 1.49
N VAL A 92 -10.34 -4.22 2.50
CA VAL A 92 -10.18 -4.62 3.90
C VAL A 92 -11.35 -4.12 4.75
N ALA A 93 -11.78 -4.97 5.68
CA ALA A 93 -12.75 -4.59 6.70
C ALA A 93 -12.09 -3.64 7.72
N MET A 94 -12.68 -2.47 7.91
CA MET A 94 -12.27 -1.45 8.88
C MET A 94 -13.43 -1.17 9.86
N PRO A 95 -13.71 -2.12 10.79
CA PRO A 95 -14.92 -2.12 11.61
C PRO A 95 -14.97 -1.02 12.68
N VAL A 96 -13.85 -0.35 12.96
CA VAL A 96 -13.76 0.71 13.97
C VAL A 96 -13.25 2.02 13.38
N ASP A 97 -13.82 3.12 13.83
CA ASP A 97 -13.38 4.47 13.46
C ASP A 97 -12.06 4.80 14.17
N GLY A 98 -11.25 5.65 13.54
CA GLY A 98 -9.99 6.13 14.13
C GLY A 98 -8.81 6.03 13.18
N ARG A 99 -7.61 6.13 13.75
CA ARG A 99 -6.35 6.11 13.02
C ARG A 99 -5.85 4.68 12.81
N TRP A 100 -6.00 4.18 11.60
CA TRP A 100 -5.37 2.96 11.12
C TRP A 100 -3.96 3.26 10.63
N VAL A 101 -3.07 2.27 10.67
CA VAL A 101 -1.70 2.38 10.15
C VAL A 101 -1.43 1.20 9.23
N ILE A 102 -1.13 1.48 7.96
CA ILE A 102 -0.71 0.48 6.99
C ILE A 102 0.81 0.52 6.93
N VAL A 103 1.47 -0.54 7.37
CA VAL A 103 2.91 -0.72 7.31
C VAL A 103 3.24 -1.54 6.08
N VAL A 104 4.11 -1.02 5.23
CA VAL A 104 4.53 -1.63 3.96
C VAL A 104 6.02 -1.90 4.04
N ALA A 105 6.43 -3.15 3.84
CA ALA A 105 7.81 -3.59 3.92
C ALA A 105 8.21 -4.37 2.67
N GLY A 106 9.40 -4.11 2.15
CA GLY A 106 10.00 -4.85 1.05
C GLY A 106 11.50 -4.59 0.97
N GLY A 107 12.29 -5.67 0.97
CA GLY A 107 13.72 -5.61 1.25
C GLY A 107 13.99 -4.90 2.60
N PRO A 108 14.99 -4.01 2.70
CA PRO A 108 15.26 -3.21 3.90
C PRO A 108 14.31 -2.01 4.07
N GLY A 109 13.42 -1.74 3.12
CA GLY A 109 12.51 -0.60 3.14
C GLY A 109 11.27 -0.86 3.99
N VAL A 110 10.92 0.06 4.89
CA VAL A 110 9.68 0.03 5.69
C VAL A 110 9.02 1.39 5.74
N ILE A 111 7.74 1.46 5.39
CA ILE A 111 6.96 2.70 5.28
C ILE A 111 5.66 2.57 6.06
N SER A 112 5.32 3.57 6.86
CA SER A 112 4.07 3.63 7.61
C SER A 112 3.12 4.68 7.03
N LEU A 113 1.92 4.24 6.65
CA LEU A 113 0.87 5.06 6.03
C LEU A 113 -0.33 5.19 6.98
N PRO A 114 -0.52 6.36 7.62
CA PRO A 114 -1.70 6.56 8.45
C PRO A 114 -2.94 6.83 7.61
N LEU A 115 -4.05 6.19 7.98
CA LEU A 115 -5.37 6.41 7.38
C LEU A 115 -6.40 6.67 8.48
N ILE A 116 -7.09 7.81 8.40
CA ILE A 116 -8.21 8.09 9.31
C ILE A 116 -9.49 7.51 8.71
N VAL A 117 -10.13 6.61 9.43
CA VAL A 117 -11.39 5.97 9.02
C VAL A 117 -12.55 6.54 9.83
N THR A 118 -13.62 6.89 9.13
CA THR A 118 -14.90 7.36 9.71
C THR A 118 -16.08 6.70 9.03
N SER A 119 -17.25 6.73 9.67
CA SER A 119 -18.54 6.30 9.10
C SER A 119 -19.51 7.46 8.88
#